data_AF-A0A512BRX8-F1
#
_entry.id   AF-A0A512BRX8-F1
#
_cell.length_a   1.000
_cell.length_b   1.000
_cell.length_c   1.000
_cell.angle_alpha   90.00
_cell.angle_beta   90.00
_cell.angle_gamma   90.00
#
_symmetry.space_group_name_H-M   'P 1'
#
loop_
_entity.id
_entity.type
_entity.pdbx_description
1 polymer ?
#
loop_
_entity_poly.entity_id
_entity_poly.type
_entity_poly.pdbx_seq_one_letter_code
_entity_poly.pdbx_strand_id
1 'polypeptide(L)'
;MSALGLRWAALRGMLTSPLILIEEQRPLREELLRELGSIEQDFVALQSRNPMEISAKIDIAKSAIREGLQAGQPWLLNLLESIQSDLQAANARPTAAPAGRPTTNLVRSQQQRPEGSTGSEAETPSAA
;
A
#
# COMPACT_ATOMS: atom_id res chain seq x y z
N MET A 1 1.96 -2.88 -5.04
CA MET A 1 0.72 -3.68 -4.90
C MET A 1 -0.57 -2.89 -4.69
N SER A 2 -0.57 -1.69 -4.05
CA SER A 2 -1.82 -1.00 -3.69
C SER A 2 -2.81 -0.73 -4.84
N ALA A 3 -2.31 -0.52 -6.06
CA ALA A 3 -3.17 -0.34 -7.24
C ALA A 3 -3.96 -1.61 -7.60
N LEU A 4 -3.36 -2.81 -7.45
CA LEU A 4 -4.01 -4.07 -7.79
C LEU A 4 -5.11 -4.40 -6.76
N GLY A 5 -4.84 -4.15 -5.47
CA GLY A 5 -5.82 -4.32 -4.39
C GLY A 5 -7.03 -3.40 -4.54
N LEU A 6 -6.78 -2.14 -4.88
CA LEU A 6 -7.85 -1.17 -5.14
C LEU A 6 -8.69 -1.56 -6.36
N ARG A 7 -8.04 -2.00 -7.46
CA ARG A 7 -8.75 -2.44 -8.67
C ARG A 7 -9.59 -3.67 -8.41
N TRP A 8 -9.07 -4.63 -7.65
CA TRP A 8 -9.83 -5.81 -7.21
C TRP A 8 -11.07 -5.40 -6.41
N ALA A 9 -10.91 -4.56 -5.39
CA ALA A 9 -12.02 -4.08 -4.57
C ALA A 9 -13.07 -3.31 -5.40
N ALA A 10 -12.62 -2.48 -6.34
CA ALA A 10 -13.51 -1.75 -7.25
C ALA A 10 -14.32 -2.69 -8.14
N LEU A 11 -13.69 -3.68 -8.77
CA LEU A 11 -14.36 -4.67 -9.61
C LEU A 11 -15.36 -5.52 -8.80
N ARG A 12 -15.00 -5.91 -7.58
CA ARG A 12 -15.95 -6.60 -6.67
C ARG A 12 -17.15 -5.70 -6.37
N GLY A 13 -16.93 -4.43 -6.06
CA GLY A 13 -18.00 -3.45 -5.85
C GLY A 13 -18.92 -3.31 -7.07
N MET A 14 -18.33 -3.22 -8.27
CA MET A 14 -19.08 -3.19 -9.53
C MET A 14 -19.88 -4.48 -9.74
N LEU A 15 -19.30 -5.65 -9.43
CA LEU A 15 -19.98 -6.95 -9.55
C LEU A 15 -21.15 -7.12 -8.58
N THR A 16 -21.14 -6.41 -7.46
CA THR A 16 -22.25 -6.36 -6.49
C THR A 16 -23.29 -5.29 -6.80
N SER A 17 -23.06 -4.45 -7.81
CA SER A 17 -23.97 -3.35 -8.14
C SER A 17 -25.27 -3.88 -8.78
N PRO A 18 -26.45 -3.41 -8.35
CA PRO A 18 -27.71 -3.81 -8.95
C PRO A 18 -27.84 -3.40 -10.42
N LEU A 19 -27.06 -2.40 -10.86
CA LEU A 19 -27.08 -1.89 -12.24
C LEU A 19 -26.58 -2.91 -13.27
N ILE A 20 -25.76 -3.88 -12.85
CA ILE A 20 -25.18 -4.88 -13.75
C ILE A 20 -25.88 -6.24 -13.68
N LEU A 21 -26.95 -6.35 -12.87
CA LEU A 21 -27.73 -7.58 -12.70
C LEU A 21 -28.84 -7.73 -13.75
N ILE A 22 -29.15 -6.65 -14.49
CA ILE A 22 -30.11 -6.69 -15.60
C ILE A 22 -29.53 -7.46 -16.79
N GLU A 23 -30.38 -8.20 -17.50
CA GLU A 23 -29.99 -9.11 -18.59
C GLU A 23 -29.23 -8.38 -19.72
N GLU A 24 -29.58 -7.13 -19.99
CA GLU A 24 -28.93 -6.27 -20.99
C GLU A 24 -27.45 -5.99 -20.67
N GLN A 25 -27.06 -6.05 -19.39
CA GLN A 25 -25.68 -5.82 -18.93
C GLN A 25 -24.88 -7.13 -18.76
N ARG A 26 -25.43 -8.27 -19.21
CA ARG A 26 -24.75 -9.56 -19.15
C ARG A 26 -23.35 -9.55 -19.81
N PRO A 27 -23.13 -8.95 -20.99
CA PRO A 27 -21.79 -8.91 -21.59
C PRO A 27 -20.78 -8.15 -20.74
N LEU A 28 -21.20 -7.04 -20.12
CA LEU A 28 -20.37 -6.26 -19.20
C LEU A 28 -20.00 -7.09 -17.97
N ARG A 29 -20.97 -7.80 -17.41
CA ARG A 29 -20.74 -8.68 -16.25
C ARG A 29 -19.73 -9.78 -16.57
N GLU A 30 -19.80 -10.38 -17.75
CA GLU A 30 -18.85 -11.40 -18.20
C GLU A 30 -17.43 -10.82 -18.35
N GLU A 31 -17.29 -9.60 -18.85
CA GLU A 31 -16.00 -8.91 -18.91
C GLU A 31 -15.44 -8.60 -17.52
N LEU A 32 -16.27 -8.08 -16.60
CA LEU A 32 -15.86 -7.80 -15.23
C LEU A 32 -15.40 -9.07 -14.49
N LEU A 33 -16.06 -10.21 -14.73
CA LEU A 33 -15.64 -11.51 -14.18
C LEU A 33 -14.31 -11.98 -14.78
N ARG A 34 -14.09 -11.77 -16.09
CA ARG A 34 -12.82 -12.09 -16.74
C ARG A 34 -11.68 -11.23 -16.18
N GLU A 35 -11.90 -9.92 -16.05
CA GLU A 35 -10.93 -9.01 -15.45
C GLU A 35 -10.61 -9.37 -14.01
N LEU A 36 -11.63 -9.71 -13.22
CA LEU A 36 -11.45 -10.15 -11.84
C LEU A 36 -10.56 -11.39 -11.77
N GLY A 37 -10.84 -12.40 -12.61
CA GLY A 37 -10.01 -13.61 -12.67
C GLY A 37 -8.56 -13.34 -13.09
N SER A 38 -8.33 -12.40 -14.00
CA SER A 38 -6.96 -11.98 -14.38
C SER A 38 -6.22 -11.38 -13.18
N ILE A 39 -6.88 -10.50 -12.43
CA ILE A 39 -6.27 -9.85 -11.26
C ILE A 39 -5.98 -10.85 -10.15
N GLU A 40 -6.88 -11.81 -9.93
CA GLU A 40 -6.70 -12.89 -8.96
C GLU A 40 -5.42 -13.70 -9.26
N GLN A 41 -5.16 -14.00 -10.54
CA GLN A 41 -3.92 -14.64 -10.99
C GLN A 41 -2.69 -13.74 -10.77
N ASP A 42 -2.81 -12.45 -11.04
CA ASP A 42 -1.71 -11.49 -10.83
C ASP A 42 -1.26 -11.44 -9.36
N PHE A 43 -2.19 -11.55 -8.41
CA PHE A 43 -1.86 -11.59 -6.99
C PHE A 43 -1.05 -12.82 -6.59
N VAL A 44 -1.31 -13.97 -7.21
CA VAL A 44 -0.56 -15.20 -6.97
C VAL A 44 0.87 -15.05 -7.48
N ALA A 45 1.03 -14.49 -8.68
CA ALA A 45 2.31 -14.37 -9.37
C ALA A 45 3.26 -13.30 -8.79
N LEU A 46 2.72 -12.22 -8.21
CA LEU A 46 3.54 -11.13 -7.69
C LEU A 46 4.15 -11.45 -6.33
N GLN A 47 5.47 -11.56 -6.22
CA GLN A 47 6.15 -11.62 -4.92
C GLN A 47 6.00 -10.33 -4.11
N SER A 48 5.82 -10.46 -2.80
CA SER A 48 5.80 -9.33 -1.88
C SER A 48 7.23 -8.90 -1.53
N ARG A 49 7.51 -7.60 -1.62
CA ARG A 49 8.84 -7.03 -1.37
C ARG A 49 8.98 -6.43 0.03
N ASN A 50 7.86 -6.24 0.72
CA ASN A 50 7.82 -5.63 2.04
C ASN A 50 6.61 -6.16 2.84
N PRO A 51 6.58 -5.99 4.18
CA PRO A 51 5.48 -6.47 5.02
C PRO A 51 4.11 -5.86 4.68
N MET A 52 4.08 -4.62 4.18
CA MET A 52 2.84 -3.94 3.81
C MET A 52 2.16 -4.64 2.61
N GLU A 53 2.96 -5.11 1.66
CA GLU A 53 2.49 -5.90 0.51
C GLU A 53 1.92 -7.26 0.92
N ILE A 54 2.57 -7.92 1.89
CA ILE A 54 2.07 -9.16 2.49
C ILE A 54 0.72 -8.91 3.18
N SER A 55 0.61 -7.84 3.97
CA SER A 55 -0.65 -7.45 4.62
C SER A 55 -1.77 -7.20 3.60
N ALA A 56 -1.46 -6.54 2.48
CA ALA A 56 -2.45 -6.31 1.43
C ALA A 56 -2.97 -7.62 0.81
N LYS A 57 -2.09 -8.59 0.52
CA LYS A 57 -2.51 -9.92 0.06
C LYS A 57 -3.37 -10.65 1.08
N ILE A 58 -3.03 -10.55 2.36
CA ILE A 58 -3.82 -11.13 3.46
C ILE A 58 -5.21 -10.50 3.53
N ASP A 59 -5.32 -9.18 3.39
CA ASP A 59 -6.61 -8.48 3.45
C ASP A 59 -7.52 -8.86 2.27
N ILE A 60 -6.95 -9.12 1.10
CA ILE A 60 -7.68 -9.65 -0.05
C ILE A 60 -8.15 -11.08 0.22
N ALA A 61 -7.28 -11.94 0.72
CA ALA A 61 -7.65 -13.31 1.09
C ALA A 61 -8.79 -13.33 2.12
N LYS A 62 -8.71 -12.47 3.16
CA LYS A 62 -9.78 -12.30 4.16
C LYS A 62 -11.08 -11.82 3.53
N SER A 63 -11.02 -10.85 2.62
CA SER A 63 -12.19 -10.31 1.93
C SER A 63 -12.87 -11.35 1.06
N ALA A 64 -12.08 -12.14 0.31
CA ALA A 64 -12.60 -13.26 -0.48
C ALA A 64 -13.32 -14.31 0.38
N ILE A 65 -12.76 -14.68 1.54
CA ILE A 65 -13.40 -15.63 2.47
C ILE A 65 -14.70 -15.06 3.04
N ARG A 66 -14.70 -13.78 3.49
CA ARG A 66 -15.88 -13.13 4.09
C ARG A 66 -17.05 -13.03 3.13
N GLU A 67 -16.78 -12.81 1.85
CA GLU A 67 -17.81 -12.68 0.83
C GLU A 67 -18.44 -14.03 0.41
N GLY A 68 -18.10 -15.11 1.13
CA GLY A 68 -18.66 -16.43 0.87
C GLY A 68 -18.20 -17.01 -0.47
N LEU A 69 -17.09 -16.51 -1.01
CA LEU A 69 -16.47 -17.09 -2.19
C LEU A 69 -16.14 -18.53 -1.83
N GLN A 70 -16.77 -19.48 -2.52
CA GLN A 70 -16.72 -20.89 -2.14
C GLN A 70 -15.27 -21.31 -1.86
N ALA A 71 -15.09 -21.99 -0.73
CA ALA A 71 -13.81 -22.46 -0.18
C ALA A 71 -13.06 -23.48 -1.08
N GLY A 72 -13.20 -23.39 -2.40
CA GLY A 72 -12.56 -24.23 -3.41
C GLY A 72 -12.09 -23.47 -4.65
N GLN A 73 -12.03 -22.12 -4.63
CA GLN A 73 -11.40 -21.37 -5.70
C GLN A 73 -9.87 -21.62 -5.68
N PRO A 74 -9.30 -22.24 -6.72
CA PRO A 74 -7.90 -22.68 -6.71
C PRO A 74 -6.92 -21.51 -6.57
N TRP A 75 -7.29 -20.32 -7.04
CA TRP A 75 -6.47 -19.13 -6.91
C TRP A 75 -6.26 -18.70 -5.45
N LEU A 76 -7.26 -18.89 -4.56
CA LEU A 76 -7.16 -18.48 -3.17
C LEU A 76 -6.16 -19.37 -2.41
N LEU A 77 -6.16 -20.68 -2.69
CA LEU A 77 -5.16 -21.60 -2.17
C LEU A 77 -3.75 -21.20 -2.64
N ASN A 78 -3.60 -20.95 -3.94
CA ASN A 78 -2.33 -20.48 -4.50
C ASN A 78 -1.88 -19.13 -3.92
N LEU A 79 -2.83 -18.24 -3.62
CA LEU A 79 -2.54 -16.95 -2.97
C LEU A 79 -2.04 -17.17 -1.53
N LEU A 80 -2.65 -18.08 -0.77
CA LEU A 80 -2.20 -18.42 0.57
C LEU A 80 -0.80 -19.04 0.57
N GLU A 81 -0.50 -19.92 -0.39
CA GLU A 81 0.85 -20.47 -0.60
C GLU A 81 1.87 -19.38 -0.98
N SER A 82 1.46 -18.44 -1.83
CA SER A 82 2.26 -17.27 -2.22
C SER A 82 2.55 -16.38 -1.01
N ILE A 83 1.56 -16.10 -0.16
CA ILE A 83 1.73 -15.37 1.11
C ILE A 83 2.69 -16.10 2.05
N GLN A 84 2.56 -17.42 2.19
CA GLN A 84 3.45 -18.23 3.03
C GLN A 84 4.90 -18.14 2.54
N SER A 85 5.10 -18.23 1.22
CA SER A 85 6.42 -18.08 0.59
C SER A 85 7.01 -16.69 0.81
N ASP A 86 6.18 -15.65 0.67
CA ASP A 86 6.58 -14.26 0.92
C ASP A 86 7.00 -14.03 2.39
N LEU A 87 6.28 -14.62 3.35
CA LEU A 87 6.62 -14.55 4.78
C LEU A 87 7.93 -15.26 5.10
N GLN A 88 8.17 -16.42 4.50
CA GLN A 88 9.44 -17.14 4.64
C GLN A 88 10.59 -16.32 4.06
N ALA A 89 10.43 -15.73 2.88
CA ALA A 89 11.43 -14.86 2.25
C ALA A 89 11.72 -13.60 3.09
N ALA A 90 10.69 -13.00 3.68
CA ALA A 90 10.82 -11.84 4.55
C ALA A 90 11.58 -12.16 5.84
N ASN A 91 11.36 -13.35 6.43
CA ASN A 91 12.05 -13.80 7.64
C ASN A 91 13.44 -14.40 7.37
N ALA A 92 13.66 -14.96 6.18
CA ALA A 92 14.94 -15.54 5.78
C ALA A 92 15.98 -14.49 5.39
N ARG A 93 15.56 -13.26 5.06
CA ARG A 93 16.49 -12.15 4.87
C ARG A 93 17.11 -11.83 6.24
N PRO A 94 18.39 -12.20 6.49
CA PRO A 94 19.07 -11.68 7.65
C PRO A 94 19.03 -10.16 7.47
N THR A 95 18.68 -9.43 8.51
CA THR A 95 19.08 -8.05 8.64
C THR A 95 20.58 -8.00 8.40
N ALA A 96 20.98 -7.76 7.16
CA ALA A 96 22.32 -7.28 6.87
C ALA A 96 22.38 -6.01 7.70
N ALA A 97 23.10 -6.10 8.83
CA ALA A 97 23.39 -4.96 9.67
C ALA A 97 23.80 -3.82 8.72
N PRO A 98 23.32 -2.58 8.93
CA PRO A 98 23.91 -1.46 8.24
C PRO A 98 25.37 -1.40 8.68
N ALA A 99 26.26 -2.01 7.89
CA ALA A 99 27.69 -1.78 7.97
C ALA A 99 27.87 -0.28 7.79
N GLY A 100 28.51 0.31 8.79
CA GLY A 100 28.52 1.73 9.07
C GLY A 100 28.66 2.62 7.84
N ARG A 101 27.71 3.55 7.70
CA ARG A 101 28.07 4.88 7.21
C ARG A 101 28.10 5.78 8.44
N PRO A 102 29.28 6.29 8.85
CA PRO A 102 29.34 7.25 9.94
C PRO A 102 28.49 8.45 9.53
N THR A 103 27.64 8.89 10.46
CA THR A 103 26.97 10.19 10.40
C THR A 103 28.04 11.27 10.33
N THR A 104 28.32 11.77 9.12
CA THR A 104 29.19 12.93 8.95
C THR A 104 28.51 14.11 9.64
N ASN A 105 29.08 14.44 10.80
CA ASN A 105 28.84 15.64 11.60
C ASN A 105 28.61 16.86 10.70
N LEU A 106 27.38 17.37 10.66
CA LEU A 106 27.12 18.78 10.34
C LEU A 106 27.50 19.59 11.58
N VAL A 107 28.80 19.89 11.72
CA VAL A 107 29.31 20.85 12.69
C VAL A 107 30.19 21.86 11.97
N ARG A 108 29.80 23.14 12.15
CA ARG A 108 30.59 24.37 12.01
C ARG A 108 30.68 24.89 10.56
N SER A 109 30.25 26.12 10.28
CA SER A 109 30.76 27.33 10.92
C SER A 109 29.73 28.45 11.07
N GLN A 110 29.77 29.06 12.25
CA GLN A 110 29.37 30.45 12.45
C GLN A 110 29.92 31.33 11.33
N GLN A 111 29.05 32.10 10.70
CA GLN A 111 29.45 33.32 10.00
C GLN A 111 28.76 34.50 10.69
N GLN A 112 29.45 35.03 11.68
CA GLN A 112 29.27 36.38 12.20
C GLN A 112 29.34 37.35 11.00
N ARG A 113 28.29 38.14 10.77
CA ARG A 113 28.34 39.30 9.86
C ARG A 113 27.56 40.47 10.49
N PRO A 114 28.10 41.70 10.43
CA PRO A 114 27.96 42.69 11.48
C PRO A 114 26.68 43.52 11.38
N GLU A 115 26.43 44.16 12.52
CA GLU A 115 25.49 45.21 12.87
C GLU A 115 25.07 46.13 11.72
N GLY A 116 23.77 46.42 11.64
CA GLY A 116 23.23 47.47 10.78
C GLY A 116 21.73 47.39 10.53
N SER A 117 20.98 48.16 11.31
CA SER A 117 19.64 48.68 10.97
C SER A 117 18.43 47.73 11.08
N THR A 118 18.07 47.38 12.32
CA THR A 118 16.65 47.14 12.65
C THR A 118 15.96 48.49 12.89
N GLY A 119 15.26 48.98 11.88
CA GLY A 119 14.10 49.84 12.11
C GLY A 119 13.05 48.99 12.84
N SER A 120 12.91 49.22 14.14
CA SER A 120 11.78 48.76 14.93
C SER A 120 11.55 49.81 16.00
N GLU A 121 10.83 50.85 15.58
CA GLU A 121 10.20 51.81 16.48
C GLU A 121 8.97 51.10 17.06
N ALA A 122 9.18 50.41 18.18
CA ALA A 122 8.12 50.04 19.10
C ALA A 122 8.30 50.92 20.33
N GLU A 123 7.45 51.93 20.43
CA GLU A 123 7.40 52.90 21.52
C GLU A 123 7.33 52.21 22.89
N THR A 124 8.09 52.79 23.81
CA THR A 124 8.41 52.33 25.17
C THR A 124 7.23 52.37 26.16
N PRO A 125 7.29 51.61 27.27
CA PRO A 125 6.31 51.69 28.35
C PRO A 125 6.67 52.74 29.44
N SER A 126 5.62 53.27 30.09
CA SER A 126 5.51 53.63 31.53
C SER A 126 5.88 55.03 32.06
N ALA A 127 4.86 55.66 32.66
CA ALA A 127 4.80 56.46 33.91
C ALA A 127 5.61 57.76 34.09
N ALA A 128 4.86 58.86 34.27
CA ALA A 128 5.02 59.89 35.31
C ALA A 128 3.66 60.54 35.59
#